data_AF-A0A6P6VN28-F1
#
_entry.id   AF-A0A6P6VN28-F1
#
_cell.length_a   1.000
_cell.length_b   1.000
_cell.length_c   1.000
_cell.angle_alpha   90.00
_cell.angle_beta   90.00
_cell.angle_gamma   90.00
#
_symmetry.space_group_name_H-M   'P 1'
#
loop_
_entity.id
_entity.type
_entity.pdbx_description
1 polymer ?
#
loop_
_entity_poly.entity_id
_entity_poly.type
_entity_poly.pdbx_seq_one_letter_code
_entity_poly.pdbx_strand_id
1 'polypeptide(L)'
;MCLIPGCPLRCSFCATGKGGFARNLKRHEIVEQVLAIEDVFKHRVTNVVFMGMGEPMLNLKEVLEAHRCLNKDIQIGQRMITISTVGVPNTIKKLASHKLQSTLAISLHAPNQKLRESIVPSAKSYPLEAIMKDCRDYFLETSRRVSFEYTLLAGVNDTIEHALELAELLHEWGRSYHVNLIPFNPVEGSDYQRPYKKSTLAFAAALESRKITVSVRQTRGLDASAACGQLRNQFQKSPLLTGAEDQQSNSEIAVSC
;
A
#
# COMPACT_ATOMS: atom_id res chain seq x y z
N MET A 1 -3.38 4.66 -5.03
CA MET A 1 -2.47 5.75 -5.41
C MET A 1 -1.05 5.24 -5.51
N CYS A 2 -0.38 5.41 -6.65
CA CYS A 2 1.05 5.20 -6.75
C CYS A 2 1.78 6.41 -6.15
N LEU A 3 2.82 6.14 -5.38
CA LEU A 3 3.59 7.12 -4.60
C LEU A 3 5.06 7.07 -4.96
N ILE A 4 5.49 5.95 -5.54
CA ILE A 4 6.83 5.66 -6.01
C ILE A 4 6.68 4.66 -7.17
N PRO A 5 7.43 4.79 -8.29
CA PRO A 5 7.68 3.68 -9.20
C PRO A 5 8.59 2.66 -8.51
N GLY A 6 7.98 1.61 -7.94
CA GLY A 6 8.65 0.57 -7.16
C GLY A 6 8.44 0.68 -5.66
N CYS A 7 8.86 -0.32 -4.87
CA CYS A 7 8.73 -0.28 -3.41
C CYS A 7 9.96 -0.94 -2.74
N PRO A 8 10.71 -0.21 -1.89
CA PRO A 8 11.93 -0.73 -1.28
C PRO A 8 11.69 -1.84 -0.24
N LEU A 9 10.44 -2.02 0.18
CA LEU A 9 10.07 -2.95 1.27
C LEU A 9 9.98 -4.41 0.82
N ARG A 10 9.97 -4.67 -0.50
CA ARG A 10 10.04 -6.01 -1.09
C ARG A 10 9.10 -7.05 -0.45
N CYS A 11 7.86 -6.67 -0.12
CA CYS A 11 6.85 -7.63 0.33
C CYS A 11 6.74 -8.76 -0.70
N SER A 12 6.89 -10.01 -0.26
CA SER A 12 7.05 -11.18 -1.15
C SER A 12 5.83 -11.42 -2.05
N PHE A 13 4.66 -10.99 -1.58
CA PHE A 13 3.38 -11.08 -2.27
C PHE A 13 3.06 -9.87 -3.17
N CYS A 14 3.91 -8.84 -3.22
CA CYS A 14 3.64 -7.60 -3.96
C CYS A 14 4.48 -7.52 -5.25
N ALA A 15 3.82 -7.35 -6.41
CA ALA A 15 4.49 -7.19 -7.71
C ALA A 15 5.48 -6.01 -7.71
N THR A 16 5.12 -4.93 -7.01
CA THR A 16 5.89 -3.69 -6.91
C THR A 16 7.25 -3.89 -6.23
N GLY A 17 7.35 -4.82 -5.29
CA GLY A 17 8.61 -5.10 -4.57
C GLY A 17 9.73 -5.64 -5.48
N LYS A 18 9.36 -6.23 -6.62
CA LYS A 18 10.30 -6.80 -7.59
C LYS A 18 10.92 -5.77 -8.55
N GLY A 19 10.36 -4.56 -8.66
CA GLY A 19 10.74 -3.53 -9.64
C GLY A 19 11.87 -2.57 -9.23
N GLY A 20 12.51 -2.78 -8.07
CA GLY A 20 13.51 -1.85 -7.53
C GLY A 20 12.89 -0.53 -7.02
N PHE A 21 13.72 0.43 -6.62
CA PHE A 21 13.31 1.80 -6.23
C PHE A 21 13.96 2.80 -7.18
N ALA A 22 13.20 3.76 -7.71
CA ALA A 22 13.75 4.83 -8.54
C ALA A 22 13.79 6.18 -7.81
N ARG A 23 12.62 6.80 -7.54
CA ARG A 23 12.52 8.09 -6.84
C ARG A 23 11.17 8.28 -6.17
N ASN A 24 11.08 9.22 -5.22
CA ASN A 24 9.79 9.66 -4.66
C ASN A 24 9.01 10.50 -5.69
N LEU A 25 7.69 10.32 -5.72
CA LEU A 25 6.80 11.20 -6.48
C LEU A 25 6.58 12.53 -5.74
N LYS A 26 6.44 13.60 -6.50
CA LYS A 26 6.04 14.92 -6.00
C LYS A 26 4.54 14.99 -5.79
N ARG A 27 4.09 15.94 -4.96
CA ARG A 27 2.67 16.22 -4.72
C ARG A 27 1.83 16.25 -5.99
N HIS A 28 2.28 16.97 -7.02
CA HIS A 28 1.52 17.13 -8.26
C HIS A 28 1.37 15.78 -9.00
N GLU A 29 2.43 14.97 -9.08
CA GLU A 29 2.38 13.63 -9.68
C GLU A 29 1.49 12.66 -8.90
N ILE A 30 1.36 12.87 -7.58
CA ILE A 30 0.34 12.20 -6.78
C ILE A 30 -1.01 12.74 -7.25
N VAL A 31 -1.38 13.98 -6.94
CA VAL A 31 -2.71 14.54 -7.23
C VAL A 31 -3.21 14.30 -8.66
N GLU A 32 -2.32 14.40 -9.66
CA GLU A 32 -2.62 14.16 -11.08
C GLU A 32 -3.23 12.78 -11.35
N GLN A 33 -2.87 11.72 -10.61
CA GLN A 33 -3.50 10.41 -10.84
C GLN A 33 -4.98 10.41 -10.47
N VAL A 34 -5.41 11.22 -9.49
CA VAL A 34 -6.83 11.36 -9.14
C VAL A 34 -7.56 12.12 -10.26
N LEU A 35 -6.99 13.24 -10.71
CA LEU A 35 -7.57 14.06 -11.78
C LEU A 35 -7.67 13.28 -13.10
N ALA A 36 -6.64 12.51 -13.45
CA ALA A 36 -6.63 11.67 -14.64
C ALA A 36 -7.72 10.59 -14.59
N ILE A 37 -7.94 9.96 -13.42
CA ILE A 37 -9.01 8.97 -13.24
C ILE A 37 -10.39 9.64 -13.37
N GLU A 38 -10.59 10.81 -12.76
CA GLU A 38 -11.86 11.54 -12.91
C GLU A 38 -12.13 11.90 -14.38
N ASP A 39 -11.10 12.31 -15.12
CA ASP A 39 -11.23 12.66 -16.52
C ASP A 39 -11.52 11.44 -17.41
N VAL A 40 -10.86 10.30 -17.17
CA VAL A 40 -11.07 9.07 -17.95
C VAL A 40 -12.45 8.47 -17.70
N PHE A 41 -12.87 8.35 -16.44
CA PHE A 41 -14.14 7.70 -16.08
C PHE A 41 -15.32 8.67 -16.10
N LYS A 42 -15.09 9.97 -16.27
CA LYS A 42 -16.11 11.04 -16.19
C LYS A 42 -16.96 10.95 -14.92
N HIS A 43 -16.35 10.49 -13.83
CA HIS A 43 -16.98 10.29 -12.54
C HIS A 43 -16.08 10.82 -11.44
N ARG A 44 -16.69 11.51 -10.46
CA ARG A 44 -15.98 12.09 -9.32
C ARG A 44 -15.44 11.01 -8.41
N VAL A 45 -14.17 11.13 -8.03
CA VAL A 45 -13.52 10.27 -7.05
C VAL A 45 -13.97 10.68 -5.66
N THR A 46 -14.57 9.73 -4.93
CA THR A 46 -15.08 9.95 -3.56
C THR A 46 -14.10 9.51 -2.48
N ASN A 47 -13.17 8.62 -2.81
CA ASN A 47 -12.28 7.95 -1.86
C ASN A 47 -10.88 7.82 -2.43
N VAL A 48 -9.87 8.07 -1.60
CA VAL A 48 -8.46 7.92 -1.98
C VAL A 48 -7.76 7.01 -0.99
N VAL A 49 -7.11 5.97 -1.50
CA VAL A 49 -6.29 5.05 -0.69
C VAL A 49 -4.84 5.07 -1.16
N PHE A 50 -3.93 5.38 -0.23
CA PHE A 50 -2.48 5.37 -0.43
C PHE A 50 -1.95 3.94 -0.28
N MET A 51 -2.42 3.03 -1.14
CA MET A 51 -2.09 1.59 -1.18
C MET A 51 -1.63 1.10 -2.57
N GLY A 52 -1.14 2.01 -3.41
CA GLY A 52 -0.59 1.63 -4.73
C GLY A 52 0.89 1.28 -4.60
N MET A 53 1.71 1.74 -5.55
CA MET A 53 3.14 1.49 -5.53
C MET A 53 3.87 2.43 -4.54
N GLY A 54 4.73 1.88 -3.68
CA GLY A 54 5.55 2.64 -2.73
C GLY A 54 5.04 2.63 -1.29
N GLU A 55 5.83 3.21 -0.37
CA GLU A 55 5.53 3.35 1.06
C GLU A 55 5.25 4.83 1.38
N PRO A 56 4.00 5.20 1.73
CA PRO A 56 3.65 6.60 1.99
C PRO A 56 4.54 7.27 3.05
N MET A 57 4.94 6.51 4.08
CA MET A 57 5.72 7.06 5.19
C MET A 57 7.15 7.46 4.80
N LEU A 58 7.72 6.86 3.75
CA LEU A 58 9.03 7.26 3.20
C LEU A 58 8.96 8.54 2.36
N ASN A 59 7.76 8.97 1.99
CA ASN A 59 7.50 10.21 1.25
C ASN A 59 6.49 11.12 1.98
N LEU A 60 6.54 11.12 3.32
CA LEU A 60 5.50 11.72 4.17
C LEU A 60 5.23 13.19 3.82
N LYS A 61 6.26 13.99 3.51
CA LYS A 61 6.10 15.40 3.15
C LYS A 61 5.19 15.58 1.93
N GLU A 62 5.48 14.88 0.84
CA GLU A 62 4.70 15.00 -0.40
C GLU A 62 3.31 14.37 -0.24
N VAL A 63 3.19 13.30 0.56
CA VAL A 63 1.90 12.67 0.90
C VAL A 63 0.99 13.61 1.69
N LEU A 64 1.52 14.33 2.69
CA LEU A 64 0.75 15.31 3.47
C LEU A 64 0.32 16.50 2.62
N GLU A 65 1.20 16.97 1.75
CA GLU A 65 0.86 18.05 0.81
C GLU A 65 -0.19 17.61 -0.22
N ALA A 66 -0.10 16.37 -0.72
CA ALA A 66 -1.10 15.80 -1.63
C ALA A 66 -2.44 15.59 -0.91
N HIS A 67 -2.40 15.08 0.32
CA HIS A 67 -3.58 14.94 1.18
C HIS A 67 -4.30 16.28 1.38
N ARG A 68 -3.55 17.34 1.68
CA ARG A 68 -4.10 18.70 1.84
C ARG A 68 -4.78 19.19 0.56
N CYS A 69 -4.15 18.97 -0.59
CA CYS A 69 -4.71 19.35 -1.89
C CYS A 69 -5.98 18.55 -2.22
N LEU A 70 -5.95 17.22 -2.04
CA LEU A 70 -7.11 16.35 -2.23
C LEU A 70 -8.30 16.77 -1.34
N ASN A 71 -8.01 17.20 -0.11
CA ASN A 71 -9.05 17.63 0.81
C ASN A 71 -9.59 19.03 0.52
N LYS A 72 -8.71 20.03 0.31
CA LYS A 72 -9.12 21.44 0.19
C LYS A 72 -9.48 21.84 -1.24
N ASP A 73 -8.78 21.31 -2.24
CA ASP A 73 -8.94 21.76 -3.62
C ASP A 73 -9.90 20.83 -4.37
N ILE A 74 -9.75 19.51 -4.20
CA ILE A 74 -10.60 18.48 -4.85
C ILE A 74 -11.83 18.12 -4.00
N GLN A 75 -11.90 18.66 -2.76
CA GLN A 75 -13.07 18.55 -1.87
C GLN A 75 -13.42 17.10 -1.49
N ILE A 76 -12.39 16.24 -1.35
CA ILE A 76 -12.55 14.87 -0.82
C ILE A 76 -12.48 14.95 0.71
N GLY A 77 -13.52 14.47 1.39
CA GLY A 77 -13.54 14.48 2.86
C GLY A 77 -12.38 13.67 3.45
N GLN A 78 -11.69 14.20 4.47
CA GLN A 78 -10.49 13.56 5.04
C GLN A 78 -10.73 12.11 5.50
N ARG A 79 -11.93 11.80 6.00
CA ARG A 79 -12.34 10.45 6.42
C ARG A 79 -12.44 9.45 5.27
N MET A 80 -12.52 9.94 4.03
CA MET A 80 -12.52 9.16 2.80
C MET A 80 -11.11 8.94 2.24
N ILE A 81 -10.09 9.48 2.93
CA ILE A 81 -8.69 9.31 2.61
C ILE A 81 -8.06 8.34 3.61
N THR A 82 -7.44 7.27 3.10
CA THR A 82 -6.73 6.26 3.90
C THR A 82 -5.26 6.27 3.57
N ILE A 83 -4.42 6.47 4.59
CA ILE A 83 -2.96 6.37 4.49
C ILE A 83 -2.54 5.01 5.02
N SER A 84 -1.91 4.18 4.18
CA SER A 84 -1.44 2.85 4.57
C SER A 84 0.06 2.85 4.84
N THR A 85 0.56 1.97 5.70
CA THR A 85 2.00 1.77 5.88
C THR A 85 2.30 0.35 6.31
N VAL A 86 3.46 -0.20 5.95
CA VAL A 86 3.94 -1.48 6.51
C VAL A 86 4.52 -1.33 7.92
N GLY A 87 4.61 -0.11 8.43
CA GLY A 87 5.25 0.22 9.69
C GLY A 87 6.69 0.68 9.47
N VAL A 88 6.89 1.98 9.22
CA VAL A 88 8.23 2.58 9.18
C VAL A 88 8.51 3.22 10.55
N PRO A 89 9.63 2.90 11.22
CA PRO A 89 9.95 3.42 12.55
C PRO A 89 9.85 4.96 12.63
N ASN A 90 9.29 5.48 13.73
CA ASN A 90 9.16 6.91 14.01
C ASN A 90 8.29 7.72 13.02
N THR A 91 7.58 7.08 12.10
CA THR A 91 6.73 7.79 11.12
C THR A 91 5.27 7.86 11.53
N ILE A 92 4.75 6.84 12.20
CA ILE A 92 3.36 6.82 12.70
C ILE A 92 3.15 7.94 13.71
N LYS A 93 4.09 8.13 14.65
CA LYS A 93 4.08 9.25 15.59
C LYS A 93 4.15 10.61 14.89
N LYS A 94 4.98 10.75 13.84
CA LYS A 94 5.02 11.98 13.03
C LYS A 94 3.69 12.24 12.34
N LEU A 95 3.01 11.20 11.84
CA LEU A 95 1.68 11.34 11.25
C LEU A 95 0.64 11.77 12.29
N ALA A 96 0.69 11.21 13.50
CA ALA A 96 -0.22 11.51 14.59
C ALA A 96 -0.22 13.00 14.96
N SER A 97 0.96 13.64 14.97
CA SER A 97 1.09 15.06 15.33
C SER A 97 0.38 16.02 14.36
N HIS A 98 0.10 15.58 13.13
CA HIS A 98 -0.70 16.33 12.16
C HIS A 98 -2.21 16.25 12.43
N LYS A 99 -2.66 15.38 13.36
CA LYS A 99 -4.06 15.22 13.81
C LYS A 99 -5.08 15.13 12.65
N LEU A 100 -4.70 14.40 11.61
CA LEU A 100 -5.54 14.21 10.44
C LEU A 100 -6.79 13.40 10.80
N GLN A 101 -7.92 13.71 10.17
CA GLN A 101 -9.15 12.90 10.31
C GLN A 101 -9.15 11.67 9.39
N SER A 102 -8.05 11.44 8.67
CA SER A 102 -7.89 10.28 7.80
C SER A 102 -7.80 8.97 8.55
N THR A 103 -8.02 7.89 7.81
CA THR A 103 -7.86 6.53 8.34
C THR A 103 -6.41 6.12 8.20
N LEU A 104 -5.79 5.69 9.30
CA LEU A 104 -4.50 5.01 9.27
C LEU A 104 -4.73 3.51 9.08
N ALA A 105 -4.11 2.95 8.04
CA ALA A 105 -4.11 1.53 7.75
C ALA A 105 -2.71 0.94 7.94
N ILE A 106 -2.59 -0.17 8.66
CA ILE A 106 -1.32 -0.87 8.90
C ILE A 106 -1.35 -2.19 8.15
N SER A 107 -0.42 -2.35 7.22
CA SER A 107 -0.19 -3.56 6.44
C SER A 107 0.51 -4.61 7.33
N LEU A 108 -0.30 -5.36 8.07
CA LEU A 108 0.13 -6.28 9.13
C LEU A 108 0.50 -7.66 8.58
N HIS A 109 -0.42 -8.27 7.84
CA HIS A 109 -0.28 -9.56 7.13
C HIS A 109 0.11 -10.80 7.95
N ALA A 110 0.40 -10.69 9.24
CA ALA A 110 0.73 -11.83 10.10
C ALA A 110 0.42 -11.53 11.57
N PRO A 111 0.03 -12.54 12.36
CA PRO A 111 -0.26 -12.40 13.78
C PRO A 111 0.99 -12.43 14.68
N ASN A 112 2.13 -12.93 14.17
CA ASN A 112 3.38 -13.01 14.92
C ASN A 112 4.58 -12.55 14.09
N GLN A 113 5.68 -12.22 14.78
CA GLN A 113 6.89 -11.67 14.17
C GLN A 113 7.51 -12.64 13.15
N LYS A 114 7.59 -13.94 13.48
CA LYS A 114 8.23 -14.94 12.61
C LYS A 114 7.53 -15.05 11.26
N LEU A 115 6.19 -15.13 11.27
CA LEU A 115 5.40 -15.17 10.04
C LEU A 115 5.42 -13.82 9.32
N ARG A 116 5.48 -12.71 10.07
CA ARG A 116 5.59 -11.37 9.47
C ARG A 116 6.89 -11.21 8.69
N GLU A 117 8.02 -11.67 9.24
CA GLU A 117 9.33 -11.58 8.57
C GLU A 117 9.40 -12.43 7.30
N SER A 118 8.68 -13.55 7.23
CA SER A 118 8.64 -14.37 6.02
C SER A 118 7.81 -13.73 4.89
N ILE A 119 6.76 -12.99 5.25
CA ILE A 119 5.85 -12.35 4.29
C ILE A 119 6.32 -10.92 3.91
N VAL A 120 6.88 -10.20 4.87
CA VAL A 120 7.40 -8.83 4.76
C VAL A 120 8.84 -8.83 5.27
N PRO A 121 9.84 -9.13 4.42
CA PRO A 121 11.23 -9.25 4.85
C PRO A 121 11.79 -7.98 5.54
N SER A 122 11.29 -6.80 5.15
CA SER A 122 11.66 -5.55 5.81
C SER A 122 11.17 -5.44 7.26
N ALA A 123 10.23 -6.29 7.71
CA ALA A 123 9.72 -6.28 9.07
C ALA A 123 10.76 -6.71 10.13
N LYS A 124 11.89 -7.30 9.72
CA LYS A 124 12.97 -7.67 10.64
C LYS A 124 13.57 -6.46 11.36
N SER A 125 13.57 -5.28 10.72
CA SER A 125 14.11 -4.05 11.32
C SER A 125 13.12 -3.34 12.25
N TYR A 126 11.84 -3.74 12.24
CA TYR A 126 10.82 -3.11 13.07
C TYR A 126 9.86 -4.15 13.67
N PRO A 127 10.10 -4.55 14.94
CA PRO A 127 9.34 -5.59 15.59
C PRO A 127 7.84 -5.28 15.67
N LEU A 128 7.03 -6.32 15.60
CA LEU A 128 5.57 -6.26 15.70
C LEU A 128 5.11 -5.53 16.96
N GLU A 129 5.74 -5.81 18.10
CA GLU A 129 5.44 -5.15 19.37
C GLU A 129 5.60 -3.62 19.28
N ALA A 130 6.64 -3.14 18.62
CA ALA A 130 6.89 -1.72 18.43
C ALA A 130 5.84 -1.08 17.50
N ILE A 131 5.39 -1.80 16.46
CA ILE A 131 4.29 -1.37 15.59
C ILE A 131 2.99 -1.24 16.39
N MET A 132 2.67 -2.24 17.21
CA MET A 132 1.46 -2.24 18.03
C MET A 132 1.49 -1.10 19.05
N LYS A 133 2.65 -0.82 19.65
CA LYS A 133 2.85 0.34 20.52
C LYS A 133 2.60 1.66 19.78
N ASP A 134 3.19 1.84 18.60
CA ASP A 134 2.97 3.04 17.79
C ASP A 134 1.49 3.21 17.40
N CYS A 135 0.77 2.12 17.12
CA CYS A 135 -0.67 2.14 16.84
C CYS A 135 -1.49 2.58 18.06
N ARG A 136 -1.15 2.09 19.25
CA ARG A 136 -1.78 2.51 20.50
C ARG A 136 -1.52 3.99 20.77
N ASP A 137 -0.28 4.43 20.64
CA ASP A 137 0.10 5.83 20.85
C ASP A 137 -0.59 6.76 19.83
N TYR A 138 -0.73 6.33 18.57
CA TYR A 138 -1.52 7.03 17.55
C TYR A 138 -3.00 7.19 17.96
N PHE A 139 -3.61 6.12 18.48
CA PHE A 139 -5.00 6.19 18.97
C PHE A 139 -5.12 7.13 20.17
N LEU A 140 -4.19 7.10 21.12
CA LEU A 140 -4.21 7.98 22.29
C LEU A 140 -4.06 9.46 21.90
N GLU A 141 -3.26 9.77 20.88
CA GLU A 141 -3.03 11.15 20.43
C GLU A 141 -4.16 11.71 19.56
N THR A 142 -4.82 10.86 18.77
CA THR A 142 -5.79 11.29 17.74
C THR A 142 -7.24 10.90 18.04
N SER A 143 -7.47 9.96 18.95
CA SER A 143 -8.75 9.26 19.17
C SER A 143 -9.31 8.59 17.90
N ARG A 144 -8.45 8.30 16.92
CA ARG A 144 -8.82 7.67 15.64
C ARG A 144 -8.44 6.20 15.64
N ARG A 145 -9.41 5.35 15.30
CA ARG A 145 -9.21 3.90 15.13
C ARG A 145 -8.17 3.60 14.05
N VAL A 146 -7.30 2.63 14.30
CA VAL A 146 -6.36 2.07 13.32
C VAL A 146 -7.01 0.87 12.62
N SER A 147 -6.84 0.77 11.30
CA SER A 147 -7.27 -0.40 10.52
C SER A 147 -6.08 -1.28 10.21
N PHE A 148 -6.16 -2.58 10.47
CA PHE A 148 -5.14 -3.55 10.09
C PHE A 148 -5.52 -4.23 8.78
N GLU A 149 -4.69 -4.04 7.76
CA GLU A 149 -4.81 -4.73 6.49
C GLU A 149 -4.11 -6.09 6.61
N TYR A 150 -4.85 -7.16 6.35
CA TYR A 150 -4.37 -8.53 6.47
C TYR A 150 -4.64 -9.29 5.18
N THR A 151 -3.59 -9.47 4.39
CA THR A 151 -3.66 -10.25 3.14
C THR A 151 -3.64 -11.73 3.47
N LEU A 152 -4.70 -12.45 3.10
CA LEU A 152 -4.80 -13.89 3.30
C LEU A 152 -4.15 -14.61 2.13
N LEU A 153 -3.15 -15.43 2.44
CA LEU A 153 -2.33 -16.24 1.54
C LEU A 153 -2.61 -17.71 1.86
N ALA A 154 -3.06 -18.46 0.85
CA ALA A 154 -3.49 -19.84 1.04
C ALA A 154 -2.36 -20.72 1.62
N GLY A 155 -2.63 -21.40 2.73
CA GLY A 155 -1.70 -22.33 3.36
C GLY A 155 -0.53 -21.65 4.09
N VAL A 156 -0.51 -20.31 4.18
CA VAL A 156 0.59 -19.56 4.81
C VAL A 156 0.12 -18.86 6.07
N ASN A 157 -0.95 -18.07 6.00
CA ASN A 157 -1.43 -17.24 7.10
C ASN A 157 -2.96 -17.19 7.20
N ASP A 158 -3.65 -18.16 6.61
CA ASP A 158 -5.11 -18.20 6.45
C ASP A 158 -5.79 -19.29 7.31
N THR A 159 -5.08 -19.88 8.27
CA THR A 159 -5.63 -20.90 9.18
C THR A 159 -6.39 -20.27 10.36
N ILE A 160 -7.24 -21.06 11.02
CA ILE A 160 -8.03 -20.60 12.18
C ILE A 160 -7.12 -20.24 13.34
N GLU A 161 -6.03 -20.98 13.54
CA GLU A 161 -5.04 -20.74 14.59
C GLU A 161 -4.42 -19.35 14.44
N HIS A 162 -4.07 -18.94 13.21
CA HIS A 162 -3.58 -17.59 12.94
C HIS A 162 -4.63 -16.51 13.22
N ALA A 163 -5.92 -16.79 12.99
CA ALA A 163 -7.00 -15.87 13.35
C ALA A 163 -7.13 -15.70 14.87
N LEU A 164 -6.99 -16.79 15.62
CA LEU A 164 -7.02 -16.77 17.08
C LEU A 164 -5.81 -16.00 17.65
N GLU A 165 -4.61 -16.28 17.15
CA GLU A 165 -3.38 -15.56 17.53
C GLU A 165 -3.49 -14.06 17.21
N LEU A 166 -4.04 -13.71 16.03
CA LEU A 166 -4.30 -12.31 15.68
C LEU A 166 -5.28 -11.66 16.67
N ALA A 167 -6.36 -12.35 17.04
CA ALA A 167 -7.32 -11.83 17.99
C ALA A 167 -6.69 -11.59 19.37
N GLU A 168 -5.86 -12.53 19.85
CA GLU A 168 -5.12 -12.41 21.11
C GLU A 168 -4.17 -11.21 21.09
N LEU A 169 -3.37 -11.08 20.03
CA LEU A 169 -2.51 -9.91 19.83
C LEU A 169 -3.33 -8.61 19.89
N LEU A 170 -4.44 -8.52 19.16
CA LEU A 170 -5.22 -7.28 19.13
C LEU A 170 -5.82 -6.96 20.51
N HIS A 171 -6.29 -7.96 21.25
CA HIS A 171 -6.85 -7.77 22.60
C HIS A 171 -5.82 -7.27 23.60
N GLU A 172 -4.58 -7.75 23.52
CA GLU A 172 -3.48 -7.31 24.38
C GLU A 172 -3.22 -5.80 24.24
N TRP A 173 -3.31 -5.29 23.01
CA TRP A 173 -2.99 -3.89 22.70
C TRP A 173 -4.19 -2.93 22.73
N GLY A 174 -5.40 -3.43 23.00
CA GLY A 174 -6.59 -2.61 23.24
C GLY A 174 -7.78 -2.87 22.31
N ARG A 175 -8.86 -2.08 22.44
CA ARG A 175 -10.18 -2.39 21.86
C ARG A 175 -10.61 -1.51 20.67
N SER A 176 -9.66 -0.88 19.99
CA SER A 176 -9.96 0.10 18.93
C SER A 176 -9.26 -0.25 17.63
N TYR A 177 -9.56 -1.43 17.09
CA TYR A 177 -8.98 -1.92 15.84
C TYR A 177 -10.05 -2.45 14.90
N HIS A 178 -9.80 -2.31 13.62
CA HIS A 178 -10.60 -2.92 12.55
C HIS A 178 -9.70 -3.78 11.69
N VAL A 179 -10.06 -5.03 11.44
CA VAL A 179 -9.28 -5.91 10.56
C VAL A 179 -9.93 -5.94 9.18
N ASN A 180 -9.19 -5.54 8.15
CA ASN A 180 -9.59 -5.68 6.77
C ASN A 180 -8.89 -6.89 6.15
N LEU A 181 -9.62 -7.97 5.97
CA LEU A 181 -9.15 -9.19 5.32
C LEU A 181 -9.15 -8.98 3.81
N ILE A 182 -8.00 -9.17 3.18
CA ILE A 182 -7.82 -9.06 1.73
C ILE A 182 -7.45 -10.45 1.20
N PRO A 183 -8.39 -11.21 0.61
CA PRO A 183 -8.03 -12.44 -0.09
C PRO A 183 -7.02 -12.13 -1.19
N PHE A 184 -5.89 -12.85 -1.20
CA PHE A 184 -4.83 -12.60 -2.17
C PHE A 184 -5.34 -12.69 -3.61
N ASN A 185 -4.88 -11.77 -4.45
CA ASN A 185 -5.15 -11.79 -5.88
C ASN A 185 -3.88 -12.33 -6.55
N PRO A 186 -3.95 -13.47 -7.25
CA PRO A 186 -2.79 -14.05 -7.90
C PRO A 186 -2.09 -13.02 -8.78
N VAL A 187 -0.77 -12.97 -8.69
CA VAL A 187 0.09 -12.15 -9.53
C VAL A 187 1.01 -13.08 -10.29
N GLU A 188 1.24 -12.80 -11.57
CA GLU A 188 2.18 -13.55 -12.39
C GLU A 188 3.57 -13.62 -11.73
N GLY A 189 4.07 -14.84 -11.51
CA GLY A 189 5.36 -15.11 -10.87
C GLY A 189 5.37 -15.01 -9.34
N SER A 190 4.22 -15.04 -8.66
CA SER A 190 4.15 -15.21 -7.20
C SER A 190 3.98 -16.68 -6.82
N ASP A 191 4.68 -17.13 -5.78
CA ASP A 191 4.52 -18.48 -5.22
C ASP A 191 3.28 -18.60 -4.32
N TYR A 192 2.61 -17.49 -4.02
CA TYR A 192 1.43 -17.48 -3.18
C TYR A 192 0.15 -17.75 -3.97
N GLN A 193 -0.83 -18.34 -3.28
CA GLN A 193 -2.12 -18.67 -3.86
C GLN A 193 -3.26 -17.95 -3.13
N ARG A 194 -4.36 -17.75 -3.86
CA ARG A 194 -5.59 -17.21 -3.30
C ARG A 194 -6.23 -18.25 -2.37
N PRO A 195 -6.60 -17.90 -1.13
CA PRO A 195 -7.28 -18.82 -0.23
C PRO A 195 -8.68 -19.17 -0.74
N TYR A 196 -9.15 -20.36 -0.38
CA TYR A 196 -10.53 -20.73 -0.63
C TYR A 196 -11.49 -19.78 0.09
N LYS A 197 -12.64 -19.50 -0.54
CA LYS A 197 -13.69 -18.66 0.06
C LYS A 197 -14.11 -19.18 1.44
N LYS A 198 -14.18 -20.50 1.62
CA LYS A 198 -14.51 -21.14 2.90
C LYS A 198 -13.46 -20.81 3.97
N SER A 199 -12.17 -20.87 3.65
CA SER A 199 -11.08 -20.53 4.59
C SER A 199 -11.14 -19.05 4.98
N THR A 200 -11.36 -18.15 4.02
CA THR A 200 -11.52 -16.72 4.30
C THR A 200 -12.69 -16.44 5.25
N LEU A 201 -13.84 -17.07 5.00
CA LEU A 201 -15.03 -16.91 5.85
C LEU A 201 -14.84 -17.54 7.23
N ALA A 202 -14.15 -18.69 7.33
CA ALA A 202 -13.81 -19.31 8.61
C ALA A 202 -12.85 -18.42 9.42
N PHE A 203 -11.86 -17.81 8.78
CA PHE A 203 -10.94 -16.85 9.41
C PHE A 203 -11.69 -15.62 9.93
N ALA A 204 -12.58 -15.05 9.10
CA ALA A 204 -13.42 -13.93 9.51
C ALA A 204 -14.32 -14.30 10.70
N ALA A 205 -15.01 -15.44 10.64
CA ALA A 205 -15.88 -15.92 11.71
C ALA A 205 -15.10 -16.18 13.02
N ALA A 206 -13.87 -16.69 12.93
CA ALA A 206 -13.00 -16.87 14.08
C ALA A 206 -12.67 -15.52 14.76
N LEU A 207 -12.31 -14.49 13.99
CA LEU A 207 -12.10 -13.13 14.51
C LEU A 207 -13.37 -12.54 15.12
N GLU A 208 -14.52 -12.68 14.46
CA GLU A 208 -15.81 -12.19 14.95
C GLU A 208 -16.23 -12.87 16.25
N SER A 209 -16.00 -14.19 16.38
CA SER A 209 -16.28 -14.94 17.61
C SER A 209 -15.48 -14.42 18.81
N ARG A 210 -14.32 -13.81 18.54
CA ARG A 210 -13.45 -13.14 19.52
C ARG A 210 -13.73 -11.64 19.63
N LYS A 211 -14.85 -11.15 19.09
CA LYS A 211 -15.30 -9.74 19.13
C LYS A 211 -14.35 -8.76 18.42
N ILE A 212 -13.59 -9.22 17.43
CA ILE A 212 -12.81 -8.35 16.56
C ILE A 212 -13.70 -7.84 15.43
N THR A 213 -13.71 -6.52 15.19
CA THR A 213 -14.41 -5.95 14.03
C THR A 213 -13.65 -6.31 12.78
N VAL A 214 -14.28 -7.04 11.86
CA VAL A 214 -13.65 -7.52 10.63
C VAL A 214 -14.47 -7.13 9.39
N SER A 215 -13.80 -6.89 8.28
CA SER A 215 -14.42 -6.82 6.95
C SER A 215 -13.62 -7.66 5.97
N VAL A 216 -14.30 -8.38 5.09
CA VAL A 216 -13.66 -9.06 3.96
C VAL A 216 -13.77 -8.17 2.72
N ARG A 217 -12.64 -7.74 2.19
CA ARG A 217 -12.58 -6.93 0.98
C ARG A 217 -13.02 -7.77 -0.21
N GLN A 218 -14.14 -7.39 -0.83
CA GLN A 218 -14.55 -8.00 -2.10
C GLN A 218 -13.60 -7.57 -3.21
N THR A 219 -13.01 -8.54 -3.90
CA THR A 219 -12.19 -8.28 -5.07
C THR A 219 -13.09 -7.76 -6.20
N ARG A 220 -12.84 -6.54 -6.67
CA ARG A 220 -13.40 -6.02 -7.92
C ARG A 220 -12.29 -6.08 -8.99
N GLY A 221 -12.57 -6.64 -10.17
CA GLY A 221 -11.67 -6.56 -11.33
C GLY A 221 -10.55 -7.61 -11.41
N LEU A 222 -10.83 -8.90 -11.13
CA LEU A 222 -9.86 -9.98 -11.39
C LEU A 222 -9.42 -10.03 -12.87
N ASP A 223 -10.25 -9.52 -13.78
CA ASP A 223 -10.03 -9.60 -15.23
C ASP A 223 -9.05 -8.54 -15.78
N ALA A 224 -8.57 -7.57 -14.97
CA ALA A 224 -7.85 -6.38 -15.48
C ALA A 224 -6.45 -6.11 -14.90
N SER A 225 -5.83 -7.07 -14.19
CA SER A 225 -4.49 -6.87 -13.56
C SER A 225 -4.35 -5.61 -12.69
N ALA A 226 -5.47 -5.06 -12.19
CA ALA A 226 -5.54 -3.80 -11.46
C ALA A 226 -5.82 -3.98 -9.96
N ALA A 227 -5.81 -5.22 -9.46
CA ALA A 227 -6.08 -5.48 -8.05
C ALA A 227 -4.89 -5.08 -7.15
N CYS A 228 -5.13 -4.86 -5.85
CA CYS A 228 -4.07 -4.52 -4.90
C CYS A 228 -2.93 -5.54 -4.97
N GLY A 229 -1.70 -5.05 -5.15
CA GLY A 229 -0.49 -5.88 -5.31
C GLY A 229 -0.13 -6.26 -6.75
N GLN A 230 -1.00 -6.01 -7.74
CA GLN A 230 -0.77 -6.35 -9.16
C GLN A 230 -0.20 -5.20 -10.00
N LEU A 231 -0.14 -3.97 -9.45
CA LEU A 231 0.41 -2.81 -10.16
C LEU A 231 1.90 -3.01 -10.46
N ARG A 232 2.21 -3.36 -11.71
CA ARG A 232 3.57 -3.49 -12.24
C ARG A 232 3.74 -2.50 -13.38
N ASN A 233 4.74 -1.63 -13.31
CA ASN A 233 5.13 -0.82 -14.46
C ASN A 233 5.72 -1.74 -15.53
N GLN A 234 4.96 -2.05 -16.58
CA GLN A 234 5.48 -2.76 -17.76
C GLN A 234 6.48 -1.90 -18.56
N PHE A 235 6.44 -0.57 -18.40
CA PHE A 235 7.27 0.39 -19.15
C PHE A 235 8.73 0.47 -18.70
N GLN A 236 9.15 -0.29 -17.69
CA GLN A 236 10.53 -0.22 -17.17
C GLN A 236 11.54 -1.05 -17.99
N LYS A 237 11.12 -1.72 -19.08
CA LYS A 237 11.98 -2.63 -19.87
C LYS A 237 12.66 -2.03 -21.10
N SER A 238 12.44 -0.77 -21.43
CA SER A 238 13.18 -0.12 -22.52
C SER A 238 13.83 1.15 -22.00
N PRO A 239 15.16 1.20 -21.85
CA PRO A 239 15.84 2.48 -21.82
C PRO A 239 15.45 3.22 -23.10
N LEU A 240 14.98 4.46 -22.96
CA LEU A 240 14.90 5.36 -24.11
C LEU A 240 16.30 5.42 -24.70
N LEU A 241 16.47 4.86 -25.90
CA LEU A 241 17.66 5.08 -26.71
C LEU A 241 17.70 6.58 -26.99
N THR A 242 18.50 7.31 -26.23
CA THR A 242 18.94 8.65 -26.61
C THR A 242 19.78 8.47 -27.87
N GLY A 243 19.17 8.72 -29.03
CA GLY A 243 19.87 8.77 -30.31
C GLY A 243 20.90 9.89 -30.26
N ALA A 244 22.15 9.51 -30.05
CA ALA A 244 23.30 10.26 -30.53
C ALA A 244 23.62 9.71 -31.91
N GLU A 245 23.23 10.43 -32.96
CA GLU A 245 23.87 10.33 -34.26
C GLU A 245 24.36 11.73 -34.64
N ASP A 246 25.61 11.99 -34.27
CA ASP A 246 26.49 12.87 -35.01
C ASP A 246 26.74 12.21 -36.39
N GLN A 247 26.26 12.83 -37.46
CA GLN A 247 26.83 12.65 -38.79
C GLN A 247 27.00 14.02 -39.46
N GLN A 248 28.24 14.51 -39.35
CA GLN A 248 29.03 15.22 -40.36
C GLN A 248 28.27 15.75 -41.60
N SER A 249 28.01 17.06 -41.63
CA SER A 249 27.86 17.79 -42.89
C SER A 249 29.24 18.21 -43.40
N ASN A 250 29.78 17.40 -44.30
CA ASN A 250 30.94 17.75 -45.12
C ASN A 250 30.48 18.81 -46.15
N SER A 251 30.86 20.08 -45.95
CA SER A 251 30.69 21.11 -46.98
C SER A 251 31.91 21.09 -47.90
N GLU A 252 31.83 20.35 -49.00
CA GLU A 252 32.74 20.51 -50.13
C GLU A 252 32.44 21.83 -50.84
N ILE A 253 33.39 22.74 -50.73
CA ILE A 253 33.52 23.92 -51.57
C ILE A 253 34.11 23.44 -52.91
N ALA A 254 33.31 23.46 -53.97
CA ALA A 254 33.78 23.33 -55.34
C ALA A 254 33.87 24.73 -55.97
N VAL A 255 35.07 25.10 -56.43
CA VAL A 255 35.38 26.28 -57.24
C VAL A 255 35.89 25.81 -58.61
N SER A 256 35.55 26.60 -59.65
CA SER A 256 35.91 26.56 -61.09
C SER A 256 35.00 25.67 -61.96
N CYS A 257 34.49 26.12 -63.11
CA CYS A 257 34.80 27.26 -63.99
C CYS A 257 33.61 28.19 -64.24
#